data_AF-A0A2T4IVS2-F1
#
_entry.id   AF-A0A2T4IVS2-F1
#
_cell.length_a   1.000
_cell.length_b   1.000
_cell.length_c   1.000
_cell.angle_alpha   90.00
_cell.angle_beta   90.00
_cell.angle_gamma   90.00
#
_symmetry.space_group_name_H-M   'P 1'
#
loop_
_entity.id
_entity.type
_entity.pdbx_description
1 polymer ?
#
loop_
_entity_poly.entity_id
_entity_poly.type
_entity_poly.pdbx_seq_one_letter_code
_entity_poly.pdbx_strand_id
1 'polypeptide(L)'
;MAKIIQLRRHQAISVKAKSKHRVRLRVTDGAYPEETRWDVQRPIQNAGSFRALNGFDDRCARSGRWHAFEVSHRLISRFARQIEPYAARNQVEVRIDGQAVRMVKKVRA
;
A
#
# COMPACT_ATOMS: atom_id res chain seq x y z
N MET A 1 -7.92 17.14 12.73
CA MET A 1 -7.45 17.64 11.41
C MET A 1 -7.02 16.47 10.54
N ALA A 2 -7.34 16.47 9.25
CA ALA A 2 -6.82 15.49 8.30
C ALA A 2 -5.45 15.97 7.78
N LYS A 3 -4.49 15.06 7.64
CA LYS A 3 -3.16 15.34 7.09
C LYS A 3 -3.07 14.80 5.68
N ILE A 4 -2.73 15.68 4.76
CA ILE A 4 -2.56 15.35 3.35
C ILE A 4 -1.16 14.75 3.15
N ILE A 5 -1.09 13.51 2.67
CA ILE A 5 0.14 12.84 2.26
C ILE A 5 0.27 13.01 0.75
N GLN A 6 1.13 13.94 0.35
CA GLN A 6 1.47 14.19 -1.04
C GLN A 6 2.51 13.18 -1.52
N LEU A 7 2.15 12.34 -2.49
CA LEU A 7 3.11 11.52 -3.21
C LEU A 7 3.76 12.36 -4.30
N ARG A 8 5.09 12.28 -4.44
CA ARG A 8 5.86 13.15 -5.35
C ARG A 8 5.38 13.12 -6.81
N ARG A 9 4.74 12.04 -7.25
CA ARG A 9 4.21 11.88 -8.63
C ARG A 9 2.69 11.67 -8.73
N HIS A 10 1.94 11.72 -7.63
CA HIS A 10 0.52 11.31 -7.59
C HIS A 10 -0.38 12.16 -6.70
N GLN A 11 -1.69 11.85 -6.71
CA GLN A 11 -2.68 12.51 -5.85
C GLN A 11 -2.24 12.51 -4.41
N ALA A 12 -2.58 13.61 -3.74
CA ALA A 12 -2.42 13.71 -2.32
C ALA A 12 -3.49 12.84 -1.62
N ILE A 13 -3.07 11.90 -0.78
CA ILE A 13 -3.98 11.07 0.00
C ILE A 13 -4.24 11.79 1.32
N SER A 14 -5.48 12.17 1.60
CA SER A 14 -5.83 12.84 2.85
C SER A 14 -6.12 11.82 3.95
N VAL A 15 -5.13 11.49 4.78
CA VAL A 15 -5.31 10.58 5.91
C VAL A 15 -5.72 11.34 7.18
N LYS A 16 -6.52 10.76 8.06
CA LYS A 16 -6.88 11.40 9.35
C LYS A 16 -5.62 11.49 10.24
N ALA A 17 -5.40 12.57 10.98
CA ALA A 17 -4.30 12.60 11.95
C ALA A 17 -4.59 11.61 13.09
N LYS A 18 -3.92 10.45 13.05
CA LYS A 18 -4.00 9.36 14.03
C LYS A 18 -2.60 8.83 14.27
N SER A 19 -2.36 8.15 15.40
CA SER A 19 -1.05 7.53 15.70
C SER A 19 -0.73 6.36 14.76
N LYS A 20 -1.75 5.60 14.38
CA LYS A 20 -1.69 4.48 13.44
C LYS A 20 -2.79 4.58 12.40
N HIS A 21 -2.53 3.96 11.25
CA HIS A 21 -3.50 3.82 10.17
C HIS A 21 -3.66 2.36 9.81
N ARG A 22 -4.88 2.00 9.41
CA ARG A 22 -5.16 0.68 8.89
C ARG A 22 -4.86 0.66 7.40
N VAL A 23 -3.91 -0.16 6.99
CA VAL A 23 -3.62 -0.42 5.59
C VAL A 23 -4.27 -1.73 5.18
N ARG A 24 -4.92 -1.74 4.02
CA ARG A 24 -5.36 -2.94 3.33
C ARG A 24 -4.67 -3.00 1.99
N LEU A 25 -4.16 -4.17 1.63
CA LEU A 25 -3.49 -4.40 0.35
C LEU A 25 -3.99 -5.72 -0.23
N ARG A 26 -4.21 -5.77 -1.54
CA ARG A 26 -4.37 -7.03 -2.26
C ARG A 26 -3.47 -7.04 -3.49
N VAL A 27 -2.96 -8.20 -3.84
CA VAL A 27 -2.26 -8.41 -5.10
C VAL A 27 -3.31 -8.55 -6.20
N THR A 28 -3.14 -7.78 -7.27
CA THR A 28 -3.98 -7.80 -8.48
C THR A 28 -3.19 -8.22 -9.71
N ASP A 29 -1.89 -8.49 -9.57
CA ASP A 29 -1.06 -9.06 -10.63
C ASP A 29 -1.55 -10.48 -10.97
N GLY A 30 -2.10 -10.63 -12.18
CA GLY A 30 -2.56 -11.93 -12.69
C GLY A 30 -1.47 -12.75 -13.38
N ALA A 31 -0.34 -12.13 -13.75
CA ALA A 31 0.74 -12.82 -14.46
C ALA A 31 1.71 -13.46 -13.47
N TYR A 32 2.14 -12.70 -12.46
CA TYR A 32 3.14 -13.12 -11.48
C TYR A 32 2.77 -12.72 -10.05
N PRO A 33 1.67 -13.26 -9.49
CA PRO A 33 1.19 -12.88 -8.15
C PRO A 33 2.19 -13.17 -7.03
N GLU A 34 2.97 -14.25 -7.15
CA GLU A 34 3.95 -14.66 -6.15
C GLU A 34 5.17 -13.74 -6.12
N GLU A 35 5.69 -13.38 -7.30
CA GLU A 35 6.79 -12.46 -7.47
C GLU A 35 6.41 -11.07 -6.95
N THR A 36 5.24 -10.57 -7.34
CA THR A 36 4.70 -9.31 -6.80
C THR A 36 4.58 -9.35 -5.27
N ARG A 37 4.16 -10.47 -4.69
CA ARG A 37 4.07 -10.61 -3.23
C ARG A 37 5.44 -10.62 -2.56
N TRP A 38 6.44 -11.30 -3.12
CA TRP A 38 7.83 -11.25 -2.63
C TRP A 38 8.37 -9.82 -2.62
N ASP A 39 8.16 -9.09 -3.71
CA ASP A 39 8.58 -7.70 -3.87
C ASP A 39 7.90 -6.76 -2.86
N VAL A 40 6.60 -6.94 -2.64
CA VAL A 40 5.77 -6.12 -1.76
C VAL A 40 5.97 -6.46 -0.28
N GLN A 41 6.56 -7.61 0.04
CA GLN A 41 6.90 -8.01 1.39
C GLN A 41 7.75 -6.97 2.12
N ARG A 42 8.81 -6.47 1.46
CA ARG A 42 9.75 -5.51 2.05
C ARG A 42 9.10 -4.16 2.38
N PRO A 43 8.28 -3.55 1.49
CA PRO A 43 7.44 -2.40 1.84
C PRO A 43 6.56 -2.60 3.07
N ILE A 44 5.90 -3.76 3.21
CA ILE A 44 5.04 -4.07 4.35
C ILE A 44 5.86 -4.18 5.64
N GLN A 45 6.97 -4.91 5.62
CA GLN A 45 7.86 -5.05 6.77
C GLN A 45 8.43 -3.70 7.24
N ASN A 46 8.86 -2.86 6.30
CA ASN A 46 9.38 -1.53 6.63
C ASN A 46 8.33 -0.62 7.29
N ALA A 47 7.04 -0.87 7.02
CA ALA A 47 5.94 -0.05 7.49
C ALA A 47 5.30 -0.55 8.79
N GLY A 48 5.19 -1.86 8.97
CA GLY A 48 4.48 -2.52 10.07
C GLY A 48 5.25 -3.65 10.77
N SER A 49 6.57 -3.74 10.55
CA SER A 49 7.45 -4.79 11.07
C SER A 49 7.11 -6.19 10.53
N PHE A 50 7.86 -7.23 10.96
CA PHE A 50 7.62 -8.62 10.55
C PHE A 50 6.19 -9.11 10.84
N ARG A 51 5.57 -8.65 11.94
CA ARG A 51 4.19 -9.02 12.29
C ARG A 51 3.16 -8.59 11.25
N ALA A 52 3.43 -7.53 10.49
CA ALA A 52 2.53 -7.07 9.43
C ALA A 52 2.48 -8.02 8.23
N LEU A 53 3.36 -9.02 8.14
CA LEU A 53 3.29 -10.07 7.12
C LEU A 53 2.42 -11.26 7.50
N ASN A 54 1.91 -11.32 8.72
CA ASN A 54 1.14 -12.48 9.15
C ASN A 54 -0.10 -12.65 8.26
N GLY A 55 -0.17 -13.76 7.51
CA GLY A 55 -1.20 -14.02 6.50
C GLY A 55 -1.00 -13.38 5.13
N PHE A 56 0.16 -12.75 4.88
CA PHE A 56 0.58 -12.27 3.56
C PHE A 56 1.50 -13.29 2.88
N ASP A 57 0.92 -14.41 2.47
CA ASP A 57 1.58 -15.52 1.79
C ASP A 57 1.18 -15.64 0.31
N ASP A 58 1.77 -16.60 -0.39
CA ASP A 58 1.54 -16.90 -1.80
C ASP A 58 0.07 -17.19 -2.08
N ARG A 59 -0.61 -17.87 -1.14
CA ARG A 59 -2.03 -18.17 -1.24
C ARG A 59 -2.88 -16.91 -1.15
N CYS A 60 -2.55 -15.99 -0.25
CA CYS A 60 -3.19 -14.68 -0.13
C CYS A 60 -3.02 -13.87 -1.43
N ALA A 61 -1.82 -13.87 -2.00
CA ALA A 61 -1.53 -13.20 -3.25
C ALA A 61 -2.32 -13.77 -4.44
N ARG A 62 -2.28 -15.10 -4.66
CA ARG A 62 -3.01 -15.76 -5.75
C ARG A 62 -4.52 -15.59 -5.65
N SER A 63 -5.07 -15.59 -4.44
CA SER A 63 -6.51 -15.46 -4.24
C SER A 63 -7.03 -14.02 -4.40
N GLY A 64 -6.15 -13.03 -4.56
CA GLY A 64 -6.52 -11.62 -4.61
C GLY A 64 -7.18 -11.13 -3.31
N ARG A 65 -6.97 -11.84 -2.19
CA ARG A 65 -7.55 -11.52 -0.90
C ARG A 65 -6.96 -10.23 -0.36
N TRP A 66 -7.79 -9.49 0.37
CA TRP A 66 -7.33 -8.33 1.11
C TRP A 66 -6.54 -8.77 2.33
N HIS A 67 -5.25 -8.47 2.32
CA HIS A 67 -4.40 -8.44 3.49
C HIS A 67 -4.58 -7.13 4.25
N ALA A 68 -4.46 -7.14 5.58
CA ALA A 68 -4.63 -5.95 6.41
C ALA A 68 -3.60 -5.89 7.54
N PHE A 69 -3.07 -4.70 7.79
CA PHE A 69 -2.09 -4.46 8.84
C PHE A 69 -2.13 -3.00 9.30
N GLU A 70 -1.49 -2.70 10.43
CA GLU A 70 -1.36 -1.34 10.94
C GLU A 70 -0.01 -0.74 10.59
N VAL A 71 -0.01 0.56 10.26
CA VAL A 71 1.20 1.32 9.98
C VAL A 71 1.21 2.58 10.83
N SER A 72 2.35 2.88 11.46
CA SER A 72 2.52 4.11 12.23
C SER A 72 2.44 5.34 11.31
N HIS A 73 1.82 6.42 11.76
CA HIS A 73 1.64 7.65 10.97
C HIS A 73 2.92 8.14 10.28
N ARG A 74 4.04 8.14 11.02
CA ARG A 74 5.36 8.55 10.51
C ARG A 74 5.87 7.71 9.34
N LEU A 75 5.39 6.47 9.20
CA LEU A 75 5.81 5.53 8.17
C LEU A 75 4.88 5.48 6.96
N ILE A 76 3.67 6.07 7.03
CA ILE A 76 2.71 6.00 5.91
C ILE A 76 3.26 6.62 4.64
N SER A 77 3.88 7.80 4.72
CA SER A 77 4.46 8.45 3.54
C SER A 77 5.56 7.59 2.90
N ARG A 78 6.41 6.96 3.72
CA ARG A 78 7.46 6.04 3.25
C ARG A 78 6.86 4.79 2.61
N PHE A 79 5.87 4.17 3.26
CA PHE A 79 5.15 3.01 2.74
C PHE A 79 4.51 3.31 1.38
N ALA A 80 3.78 4.42 1.30
CA ALA A 80 3.06 4.82 0.09
C ALA A 80 4.03 5.08 -1.08
N ARG A 81 5.23 5.65 -0.81
CA ARG A 81 6.29 5.80 -1.81
C ARG A 81 6.91 4.46 -2.25
N GLN A 82 7.04 3.49 -1.35
CA GLN A 82 7.60 2.18 -1.69
C GLN A 82 6.61 1.31 -2.48
N ILE A 83 5.31 1.46 -2.21
CA ILE A 83 4.27 0.67 -2.88
C ILE A 83 3.82 1.30 -4.22
N GLU A 84 4.12 2.58 -4.42
CA GLU A 84 3.76 3.36 -5.60
C GLU A 84 4.04 2.66 -6.95
N PRO A 85 5.22 2.08 -7.19
CA PRO A 85 5.50 1.43 -8.48
C PRO A 85 4.57 0.25 -8.79
N TYR A 86 4.23 -0.55 -7.80
CA TYR A 86 3.35 -1.72 -7.95
C TYR A 86 1.89 -1.31 -8.14
N ALA A 87 1.45 -0.28 -7.40
CA ALA A 87 0.11 0.27 -7.56
C ALA A 87 -0.07 0.94 -8.94
N ALA A 88 0.93 1.67 -9.42
CA ALA A 88 0.92 2.32 -10.72
C ALA A 88 0.88 1.32 -11.90
N ARG A 89 1.40 0.10 -11.70
CA ARG A 89 1.36 -1.00 -12.67
C ARG A 89 0.12 -1.89 -12.53
N ASN A 90 -0.83 -1.54 -11.66
CA ASN A 90 -1.99 -2.38 -11.32
C ASN A 90 -1.62 -3.78 -10.80
N GLN A 91 -0.42 -3.94 -10.21
CA GLN A 91 0.01 -5.19 -9.58
C GLN A 91 -0.53 -5.33 -8.16
N VAL A 92 -0.86 -4.20 -7.51
CA VAL A 92 -1.51 -4.18 -6.19
C VAL A 92 -2.57 -3.09 -6.11
N GLU A 93 -3.61 -3.35 -5.31
CA GLU A 93 -4.55 -2.32 -4.85
C GLU A 93 -4.31 -2.05 -3.37
N VAL A 94 -4.24 -0.76 -2.99
CA VAL A 94 -3.97 -0.33 -1.61
C VAL A 94 -5.09 0.58 -1.11
N ARG A 95 -5.50 0.38 0.13
CA ARG A 95 -6.43 1.25 0.87
C ARG A 95 -5.83 1.66 2.20
N ILE A 96 -5.88 2.95 2.52
CA ILE A 96 -5.43 3.50 3.80
C ILE A 96 -6.64 4.10 4.51
N ASP A 97 -6.95 3.62 5.71
CA ASP A 97 -8.15 3.99 6.47
C ASP A 97 -9.46 3.87 5.66
N GLY A 98 -9.52 2.89 4.75
CA GLY A 98 -10.66 2.65 3.86
C GLY A 98 -10.66 3.50 2.58
N GLN A 99 -9.77 4.48 2.45
CA GLN A 99 -9.63 5.27 1.23
C GLN A 99 -8.72 4.55 0.24
N ALA A 100 -9.20 4.38 -1.00
CA ALA A 100 -8.38 3.85 -2.07
C ALA A 100 -7.24 4.81 -2.39
N VAL A 101 -6.02 4.27 -2.44
CA VAL A 101 -4.85 5.01 -2.90
C VAL A 101 -4.93 5.06 -4.42
N ARG A 102 -5.49 6.15 -4.96
CA ARG A 102 -5.56 6.37 -6.40
C ARG A 102 -4.31 7.08 -6.89
N MET A 103 -3.53 6.37 -7.71
CA MET A 103 -2.39 6.92 -8.41
C MET A 103 -2.89 7.68 -9.65
N VAL A 104 -3.37 8.92 -9.50
CA VAL A 104 -3.60 9.73 -10.72
C VAL A 104 -2.26 10.16 -11.26
N LYS A 105 -2.03 9.90 -12.56
CA LYS A 105 -0.91 10.47 -13.31
C LYS A 105 -1.00 11.99 -13.14
N LYS A 106 0.03 12.63 -12.59
CA LYS A 106 0.13 14.09 -12.62
C LYS A 106 0.32 14.48 -14.09
N VAL A 107 -0.77 14.83 -14.78
CA VAL A 107 -0.68 15.48 -16.09
C VAL A 107 0.03 16.81 -15.81
N ARG A 108 1.28 16.93 -16.26
CA ARG A 108 1.95 18.24 -16.29
C ARG A 108 1.17 19.07 -17.30
N ALA A 109 0.50 20.12 -16.82
CA ALA A 109 0.15 21.26 -17.64
C ALA A 109 1.44 22.02 -17.99
#